data_AF-A0A8X6PM28-F1
#
_entry.id   AF-A0A8X6PM28-F1
#
_cell.length_a   1.000
_cell.length_b   1.000
_cell.length_c   1.000
_cell.angle_alpha   90.00
_cell.angle_beta   90.00
_cell.angle_gamma   90.00
#
_symmetry.space_group_name_H-M   'P 1'
#
loop_
_entity.id
_entity.type
_entity.pdbx_description
1 polymer ?
#
loop_
_entity_poly.entity_id
_entity_poly.type
_entity_poly.pdbx_seq_one_letter_code
_entity_poly.pdbx_strand_id
1 'polypeptide(L)'
;MFSLLGGLAQSVRSLSDENAQEKIPSLLESEEANILAEPLEKIREHKSVLKVMAKLEKELQTIRKKHEKMKEKERDLLLQKEEKLSKAQEHQKTHIVKNHSKLVKKGSGIDVQLLKRKSEAGLVAMSVDHQTKLEELQKVHSQTLMSLTKELYKAELELYDRYQEPLYSAIEKSLLTSQAAQMEHLKSLHD
;
A
#
# COMPACT_ATOMS: atom_id res chain seq x y z
N MET A 1 82.24 65.30 -2.64
CA MET A 1 81.51 64.80 -1.46
C MET A 1 80.20 65.59 -1.40
N PHE A 2 79.06 64.89 -1.38
CA PHE A 2 77.65 65.37 -1.40
C PHE A 2 77.16 66.07 -2.69
N SER A 3 75.92 65.97 -3.19
CA SER A 3 74.79 65.03 -3.12
C SER A 3 73.68 65.56 -4.06
N LEU A 4 72.94 64.64 -4.70
CA LEU A 4 71.48 64.67 -5.00
C LEU A 4 70.84 65.50 -6.15
N LEU A 5 69.90 64.79 -6.82
CA LEU A 5 68.65 65.20 -7.51
C LEU A 5 68.79 65.92 -8.87
N GLY A 6 68.09 65.59 -9.95
CA GLY A 6 66.97 64.68 -10.22
C GLY A 6 66.34 65.05 -11.58
N GLY A 7 65.67 64.10 -12.25
CA GLY A 7 64.88 64.31 -13.49
C GLY A 7 65.59 63.82 -14.76
N LEU A 8 64.97 63.15 -15.72
CA LEU A 8 63.56 62.99 -16.06
C LEU A 8 63.42 61.68 -16.85
N ALA A 9 62.39 60.89 -16.52
CA ALA A 9 62.06 59.65 -17.20
C ALA A 9 61.50 59.92 -18.60
N GLN A 10 62.03 59.22 -19.61
CA GLN A 10 61.30 58.89 -20.84
C GLN A 10 61.49 57.40 -21.12
N SER A 11 60.58 56.60 -20.57
CA SER A 11 60.40 55.21 -20.96
C SER A 11 59.30 55.17 -22.02
N VAL A 12 59.69 54.75 -23.21
CA VAL A 12 58.83 54.57 -24.39
C VAL A 12 57.77 53.52 -24.03
N ARG A 13 56.52 53.95 -23.83
CA ARG A 13 55.38 53.05 -23.68
C ARG A 13 55.00 52.51 -25.07
N SER A 14 55.24 51.21 -25.23
CA SER A 14 54.73 50.36 -26.30
C SER A 14 53.24 50.60 -26.54
N LEU A 15 52.87 50.76 -27.81
CA LEU A 15 51.52 50.63 -28.30
C LEU A 15 51.18 49.14 -28.38
N SER A 16 50.35 48.65 -27.48
CA SER A 16 49.68 47.35 -27.63
C SER A 16 48.23 47.45 -27.16
N ASP A 17 47.36 47.04 -28.07
CA ASP A 17 46.02 46.49 -27.90
C ASP A 17 44.96 47.29 -27.12
N GLU A 18 43.89 47.67 -27.81
CA GLU A 18 42.61 46.99 -27.61
C GLU A 18 41.68 47.32 -28.78
N ASN A 19 41.61 46.40 -29.73
CA ASN A 19 40.57 46.35 -30.74
C ASN A 19 39.29 45.93 -30.01
N ALA A 20 38.50 46.90 -29.56
CA ALA A 20 37.17 46.69 -29.00
C ALA A 20 36.23 46.18 -30.11
N GLN A 21 36.38 44.91 -30.49
CA GLN A 21 35.30 44.16 -31.09
C GLN A 21 34.28 43.91 -29.97
N GLU A 22 33.24 44.74 -29.95
CA GLU A 22 31.98 44.41 -29.29
C GLU A 22 31.60 43.00 -29.75
N LYS A 23 31.81 42.00 -28.88
CA LYS A 23 31.30 40.66 -29.09
C LYS A 23 29.79 40.80 -29.20
N ILE A 24 29.26 40.52 -30.37
CA ILE A 24 27.82 40.30 -30.55
C ILE A 24 27.45 39.21 -29.54
N PRO A 25 26.61 39.51 -28.52
CA PRO A 25 26.26 38.52 -27.51
C PRO A 25 25.61 37.35 -28.23
N SER A 26 26.15 36.16 -28.02
CA SER A 26 25.63 34.96 -28.64
C SER A 26 24.20 34.73 -28.15
N LEU A 27 23.31 34.23 -29.02
CA LEU A 27 21.99 33.76 -28.57
C LEU A 27 22.12 32.66 -27.49
N LEU A 28 23.28 31.99 -27.41
CA LEU A 28 23.60 31.01 -26.37
C LEU A 28 23.94 31.63 -25.00
N GLU A 29 24.22 32.94 -24.96
CA GLU A 29 24.41 33.70 -23.72
C GLU A 29 23.07 34.29 -23.20
N SER A 30 21.97 34.10 -23.94
CA SER A 30 20.63 34.52 -23.54
C SER A 30 20.02 33.56 -22.50
N GLU A 31 19.08 34.06 -21.70
CA GLU A 31 18.30 33.23 -20.79
C GLU A 31 17.48 32.16 -21.54
N GLU A 32 17.18 32.35 -22.82
CA GLU A 32 16.48 31.37 -23.66
C GLU A 32 17.31 30.11 -23.93
N ALA A 33 18.65 30.17 -23.81
CA ALA A 33 19.52 29.01 -23.90
C ALA A 33 19.64 28.22 -22.57
N ASN A 34 19.10 28.73 -21.46
CA ASN A 34 19.08 28.02 -20.17
C ASN A 34 17.99 26.93 -20.15
N ILE A 35 18.24 25.84 -20.88
CA ILE A 35 17.37 24.67 -20.82
C ILE A 35 17.65 23.87 -19.55
N LEU A 36 16.67 23.87 -18.65
CA LEU A 36 16.67 22.99 -17.49
C LEU A 36 16.08 21.64 -17.85
N ALA A 37 16.75 20.56 -17.42
CA ALA A 37 16.23 19.21 -17.54
C ALA A 37 14.87 19.12 -16.84
N GLU A 38 13.93 18.42 -17.49
CA GLU A 38 12.60 18.23 -16.91
C GLU A 38 12.68 17.32 -15.65
N PRO A 39 12.11 17.75 -14.51
CA PRO A 39 12.13 16.95 -13.29
C PRO A 39 11.25 15.70 -13.41
N LEU A 40 11.59 14.67 -12.64
CA LEU A 40 10.91 13.37 -12.69
C LEU A 40 9.40 13.47 -12.42
N GLU A 41 8.98 14.42 -11.59
CA GLU A 41 7.58 14.69 -11.26
C GLU A 41 6.78 15.04 -12.52
N LYS A 42 7.31 15.91 -13.40
CA LYS A 42 6.65 16.26 -14.65
C LYS A 42 6.65 15.10 -15.65
N ILE A 43 7.72 14.32 -15.70
CA ILE A 43 7.78 13.10 -16.52
C ILE A 43 6.70 12.09 -16.10
N ARG A 44 6.35 12.03 -14.81
CA ARG A 44 5.27 11.16 -14.32
C ARG A 44 3.88 11.60 -14.76
N GLU A 45 3.71 12.87 -15.12
CA GLU A 45 2.45 13.42 -15.64
C GLU A 45 2.25 13.12 -17.14
N HIS A 46 3.26 12.57 -17.82
CA HIS A 46 3.10 12.16 -19.21
C HIS A 46 1.97 11.15 -19.38
N LYS A 47 1.16 11.35 -20.44
CA LYS A 47 -0.02 10.53 -20.75
C LYS A 47 0.28 9.03 -20.81
N SER A 48 1.46 8.64 -21.32
CA SER A 48 1.93 7.26 -21.36
C SER A 48 2.08 6.66 -19.97
N VAL A 49 2.72 7.39 -19.06
CA VAL A 49 2.95 7.01 -17.66
C VAL A 49 1.62 6.95 -16.90
N LEU A 50 0.80 8.01 -17.00
CA LEU A 50 -0.53 8.07 -16.37
C LEU A 50 -1.42 6.91 -16.81
N LYS A 51 -1.36 6.50 -18.08
CA LYS A 51 -2.14 5.36 -18.59
C LYS A 51 -1.71 4.03 -17.96
N VAL A 52 -0.42 3.83 -17.72
CA VAL A 52 0.09 2.63 -17.04
C VAL A 52 -0.32 2.64 -15.57
N MET A 53 -0.15 3.77 -14.87
CA MET A 53 -0.56 3.93 -13.48
C MET A 53 -2.08 3.73 -13.28
N ALA A 54 -2.89 4.29 -14.17
CA ALA A 54 -4.35 4.13 -14.10
C ALA A 54 -4.80 2.68 -14.30
N LYS A 55 -4.09 1.90 -15.13
CA LYS A 55 -4.36 0.47 -15.28
C LYS A 55 -3.99 -0.32 -14.02
N LEU A 56 -2.81 -0.06 -13.47
CA LEU A 56 -2.36 -0.63 -12.20
C LEU A 56 -3.39 -0.36 -11.08
N GLU A 57 -3.83 0.89 -10.93
CA GLU A 57 -4.80 1.27 -9.90
C GLU A 57 -6.15 0.56 -10.08
N LYS A 58 -6.63 0.45 -11.32
CA LYS A 58 -7.88 -0.27 -11.62
C LYS A 58 -7.78 -1.76 -11.28
N GLU A 59 -6.64 -2.39 -11.55
CA GLU A 59 -6.42 -3.79 -11.18
C GLU A 59 -6.28 -3.96 -9.66
N LEU A 60 -5.55 -3.07 -8.97
CA LEU A 60 -5.45 -3.04 -7.51
C LEU A 60 -6.84 -2.92 -6.87
N GLN A 61 -7.66 -1.98 -7.34
CA GLN A 61 -9.02 -1.81 -6.85
C GLN A 61 -9.86 -3.08 -7.03
N THR A 62 -9.67 -3.78 -8.15
CA THR A 62 -10.37 -5.04 -8.44
C THR A 62 -9.97 -6.15 -7.47
N ILE A 63 -8.67 -6.32 -7.21
CA ILE A 63 -8.15 -7.31 -6.25
C ILE A 63 -8.64 -6.99 -4.83
N ARG A 64 -8.53 -5.73 -4.40
CA ARG A 64 -9.02 -5.28 -3.08
C ARG A 64 -10.51 -5.50 -2.90
N LYS A 65 -11.31 -5.19 -3.93
CA LYS A 65 -12.77 -5.44 -3.92
C LYS A 65 -13.10 -6.94 -3.84
N LYS A 66 -12.31 -7.79 -4.52
CA LYS A 66 -12.47 -9.25 -4.42
C LYS A 66 -12.15 -9.73 -3.01
N HIS A 67 -11.06 -9.26 -2.41
CA HIS A 67 -10.69 -9.61 -1.05
C HIS A 67 -11.76 -9.19 -0.03
N GLU A 68 -12.29 -7.97 -0.12
CA GLU A 68 -13.33 -7.52 0.81
C GLU A 68 -14.61 -8.36 0.71
N LYS A 69 -14.99 -8.78 -0.50
CA LYS A 69 -16.09 -9.74 -0.70
C LYS A 69 -15.80 -11.11 -0.07
N MET A 70 -14.55 -11.57 -0.05
CA MET A 70 -14.20 -12.84 0.60
C MET A 70 -14.26 -12.72 2.12
N LYS A 71 -13.77 -11.60 2.68
CA LYS A 71 -13.92 -11.30 4.12
C LYS A 71 -15.37 -11.25 4.56
N GLU A 72 -16.23 -10.60 3.77
CA GLU A 72 -17.67 -10.53 4.03
C GLU A 72 -18.29 -11.93 4.14
N LYS A 73 -18.01 -12.77 3.13
CA LYS A 73 -18.48 -14.17 3.11
C LYS A 73 -18.01 -14.98 4.31
N GLU A 74 -16.75 -14.82 4.73
CA GLU A 74 -16.23 -15.50 5.91
C GLU A 74 -16.90 -15.05 7.20
N ARG A 75 -17.26 -13.76 7.30
CA ARG A 75 -18.01 -13.24 8.45
C ARG A 75 -19.44 -13.79 8.48
N ASP A 76 -20.12 -13.81 7.35
CA ASP A 76 -21.47 -14.40 7.24
C ASP A 76 -21.44 -15.89 7.61
N LEU A 77 -20.42 -16.61 7.16
CA LEU A 77 -20.22 -18.03 7.45
C LEU A 77 -19.92 -18.28 8.93
N LEU A 78 -19.16 -17.40 9.59
CA LEU A 78 -18.96 -17.43 11.04
C LEU A 78 -20.31 -17.26 11.77
N LEU A 79 -21.06 -16.20 11.45
CA LEU A 79 -22.35 -15.91 12.08
C LEU A 79 -23.34 -17.08 11.94
N GLN A 80 -23.41 -17.68 10.75
CA GLN A 80 -24.26 -18.86 10.51
C GLN A 80 -23.85 -20.07 11.36
N LYS A 81 -22.54 -20.28 11.56
CA LYS A 81 -22.03 -21.38 12.40
C LYS A 81 -22.28 -21.12 13.88
N GLU A 82 -22.09 -19.88 14.34
CA GLU A 82 -22.38 -19.47 15.73
C GLU A 82 -23.88 -19.61 16.04
N GLU A 83 -24.77 -19.19 15.13
CA GLU A 83 -26.22 -19.33 15.31
C GLU A 83 -26.64 -20.81 15.42
N LYS A 84 -26.09 -21.68 14.55
CA LYS A 84 -26.35 -23.13 14.62
C LYS A 84 -25.85 -23.73 15.92
N LEU A 85 -24.67 -23.31 16.38
CA LEU A 85 -24.08 -23.79 17.64
C LEU A 85 -24.91 -23.35 18.84
N SER A 86 -25.42 -22.12 18.83
CA SER A 86 -26.32 -21.58 19.87
C SER A 86 -27.64 -22.33 19.93
N LYS A 87 -28.31 -22.56 18.78
CA LYS A 87 -29.56 -23.35 18.72
C LYS A 87 -29.37 -24.78 19.21
N ALA A 88 -28.25 -25.42 18.87
CA ALA A 88 -27.93 -26.77 19.35
C ALA A 88 -27.75 -26.79 20.88
N GLN A 89 -27.06 -25.79 21.44
CA GLN A 89 -26.89 -25.64 22.88
C GLN A 89 -28.23 -25.45 23.60
N GLU A 90 -29.10 -24.58 23.08
CA GLU A 90 -30.43 -24.35 23.66
C GLU A 90 -31.29 -25.62 23.65
N HIS A 91 -31.24 -26.37 22.54
CA HIS A 91 -31.94 -27.65 22.43
C HIS A 91 -31.44 -28.67 23.46
N GLN A 92 -30.12 -28.80 23.61
CA GLN A 92 -29.51 -29.70 24.60
C GLN A 92 -29.84 -29.29 26.04
N LYS A 93 -29.78 -28.00 26.35
CA LYS A 93 -30.18 -27.44 27.64
C LYS A 93 -31.64 -27.78 27.96
N THR A 94 -32.53 -27.56 27.00
CA THR A 94 -33.96 -27.86 27.14
C THR A 94 -34.19 -29.35 27.38
N HIS A 95 -33.46 -30.22 26.69
CA HIS A 95 -33.54 -31.67 26.88
C HIS A 95 -33.09 -32.10 28.28
N ILE A 96 -31.97 -31.55 28.79
CA ILE A 96 -31.49 -31.82 30.15
C ILE A 96 -32.54 -31.41 31.20
N VAL A 97 -33.08 -30.19 31.09
CA VAL A 97 -34.08 -29.66 32.03
C VAL A 97 -35.37 -30.47 31.99
N LYS A 98 -35.88 -30.81 30.79
CA LYS A 98 -37.09 -31.61 30.64
C LYS A 98 -36.92 -33.02 31.21
N ASN A 99 -35.77 -33.65 30.99
CA ASN A 99 -35.49 -34.99 31.52
C ASN A 99 -35.37 -34.96 33.04
N HIS A 100 -34.70 -33.96 33.61
CA HIS A 100 -34.65 -33.78 35.06
C HIS A 100 -36.05 -33.60 35.65
N SER A 101 -36.88 -32.72 35.08
CA SER A 101 -38.27 -32.50 35.54
C SER A 101 -39.12 -33.77 35.52
N LYS A 102 -39.01 -34.59 34.46
CA LYS A 102 -39.74 -35.86 34.35
C LYS A 102 -39.31 -36.89 35.40
N LEU A 103 -38.01 -36.95 35.71
CA LEU A 103 -37.45 -37.91 36.66
C LEU A 103 -37.71 -37.51 38.11
N VAL A 104 -37.62 -36.22 38.43
CA VAL A 104 -37.91 -35.70 39.78
C VAL A 104 -39.36 -36.00 40.18
N LYS A 105 -40.33 -35.89 39.26
CA LYS A 105 -41.74 -36.26 39.52
C LYS A 105 -41.95 -37.73 39.89
N LYS A 106 -40.97 -38.61 39.62
CA LYS A 106 -41.04 -40.06 39.87
C LYS A 106 -40.11 -40.54 40.99
N GLY A 107 -39.28 -39.67 41.56
CA GLY A 107 -38.24 -40.05 42.52
C GLY A 107 -38.62 -39.82 43.99
N SER A 108 -38.05 -40.61 44.90
CA SER A 108 -38.12 -40.38 46.35
C SER A 108 -36.98 -39.44 46.81
N GLY A 109 -37.09 -38.81 47.98
CA GLY A 109 -36.27 -37.65 48.39
C GLY A 109 -34.74 -37.76 48.19
N ILE A 110 -34.13 -38.93 48.45
CA ILE A 110 -32.67 -39.14 48.24
C ILE A 110 -32.32 -39.20 46.75
N ASP A 111 -33.16 -39.84 45.93
CA ASP A 111 -32.99 -39.92 44.47
C ASP A 111 -33.11 -38.53 43.83
N VAL A 112 -33.98 -37.67 44.36
CA VAL A 112 -34.20 -36.32 43.85
C VAL A 112 -32.95 -35.44 43.98
N GLN A 113 -32.22 -35.53 45.10
CA GLN A 113 -30.95 -34.79 45.25
C GLN A 113 -29.87 -35.28 44.28
N LEU A 114 -29.75 -36.59 44.08
CA LEU A 114 -28.80 -37.16 43.14
C LEU A 114 -29.13 -36.76 41.70
N LEU A 115 -30.42 -36.78 41.33
CA LEU A 115 -30.95 -36.31 40.06
C LEU A 115 -30.64 -34.83 39.80
N LYS A 116 -30.70 -34.00 40.85
CA LYS A 116 -30.35 -32.57 40.76
C LYS A 116 -28.87 -32.38 40.45
N ARG A 117 -27.98 -33.02 41.22
CA ARG A 117 -26.53 -32.97 40.96
C ARG A 117 -26.16 -33.46 39.57
N LYS A 118 -26.81 -34.54 39.09
CA LYS A 118 -26.58 -35.06 37.74
C LYS A 118 -27.03 -34.07 36.65
N SER A 119 -28.17 -33.41 36.83
CA SER A 119 -28.65 -32.39 35.90
C SER A 119 -27.72 -31.17 35.88
N GLU A 120 -27.28 -30.70 37.04
CA GLU A 120 -26.34 -29.57 37.16
C GLU A 120 -25.00 -29.90 36.48
N ALA A 121 -24.43 -31.08 36.75
CA ALA A 121 -23.22 -31.54 36.09
C ALA A 121 -23.38 -31.62 34.56
N GLY A 122 -24.54 -32.08 34.08
CA GLY A 122 -24.85 -32.10 32.64
C GLY A 122 -24.91 -30.70 32.02
N LEU A 123 -25.48 -29.71 32.73
CA LEU A 123 -25.53 -28.33 32.27
C LEU A 123 -24.13 -27.69 32.24
N VAL A 124 -23.31 -27.94 33.25
CA VAL A 124 -21.92 -27.46 33.29
C VAL A 124 -21.10 -28.06 32.16
N ALA A 125 -21.16 -29.38 31.98
CA ALA A 125 -20.45 -30.07 30.90
C ALA A 125 -20.86 -29.54 29.51
N MET A 126 -22.17 -29.34 29.28
CA MET A 126 -22.68 -28.74 28.05
C MET A 126 -22.18 -27.30 27.86
N SER A 127 -22.14 -26.50 28.93
CA SER A 127 -21.64 -25.12 28.85
C SER A 127 -20.16 -25.06 28.47
N VAL A 128 -19.34 -25.93 29.05
CA VAL A 128 -17.90 -26.03 28.74
C VAL A 128 -17.70 -26.49 27.30
N ASP A 129 -18.40 -27.54 26.86
CA ASP A 129 -18.30 -28.04 25.48
C ASP A 129 -18.70 -26.97 24.45
N HIS A 130 -19.78 -26.22 24.72
CA HIS A 130 -20.18 -25.11 23.86
C HIS A 130 -19.11 -24.02 23.78
N GLN A 131 -18.54 -23.64 24.93
CA GLN A 131 -17.50 -22.61 24.98
C GLN A 131 -16.26 -23.03 24.20
N THR A 132 -15.79 -24.27 24.37
CA THR A 132 -14.64 -24.82 23.62
C THR A 132 -14.91 -24.79 22.10
N LYS A 133 -16.11 -25.19 21.66
CA LYS A 133 -16.48 -25.16 20.24
C LYS A 133 -16.53 -23.74 19.68
N LEU A 134 -16.99 -22.77 20.47
CA LEU A 134 -17.02 -21.38 20.07
C LEU A 134 -15.61 -20.81 19.92
N GLU A 135 -14.72 -21.10 20.87
CA GLU A 135 -13.32 -20.68 20.83
C GLU A 135 -12.57 -21.29 19.63
N GLU A 136 -12.79 -22.58 19.36
CA GLU A 136 -12.22 -23.24 18.19
C GLU A 136 -12.73 -22.62 16.88
N LEU A 137 -14.03 -22.33 16.80
CA LEU A 137 -14.64 -21.69 15.65
C LEU A 137 -14.04 -20.30 15.39
N GLN A 138 -13.89 -19.49 16.44
CA GLN A 138 -13.28 -18.16 16.35
C GLN A 138 -11.80 -18.24 15.96
N LYS A 139 -11.07 -19.21 16.50
CA LYS A 139 -9.66 -19.46 16.14
C LYS A 139 -9.53 -19.81 14.65
N VAL A 140 -10.35 -20.73 14.15
CA VAL A 140 -10.36 -21.10 12.73
C VAL A 140 -10.68 -19.89 11.86
N HIS A 141 -11.70 -19.11 12.21
CA HIS A 141 -12.04 -17.90 11.47
C HIS A 141 -10.88 -16.89 11.43
N SER A 142 -10.23 -16.65 12.57
CA SER A 142 -9.05 -15.78 12.64
C SER A 142 -7.91 -16.28 11.74
N GLN A 143 -7.66 -17.58 11.70
CA GLN A 143 -6.65 -18.17 10.82
C GLN A 143 -7.00 -17.98 9.35
N THR A 144 -8.27 -18.17 8.97
CA THR A 144 -8.75 -17.91 7.60
C THR A 144 -8.56 -16.46 7.20
N LEU A 145 -8.93 -15.49 8.06
CA LEU A 145 -8.73 -14.07 7.78
C LEU A 145 -7.25 -13.70 7.60
N MET A 146 -6.37 -14.30 8.40
CA MET A 146 -4.92 -14.14 8.22
C MET A 146 -4.45 -14.69 6.88
N SER A 147 -4.95 -15.85 6.45
CA SER A 147 -4.62 -16.43 5.13
C SER A 147 -5.05 -15.51 4.00
N LEU A 148 -6.31 -15.05 4.03
CA LEU A 148 -6.85 -14.12 3.03
C LEU A 148 -6.02 -12.84 2.93
N THR A 149 -5.59 -12.30 4.07
CA THR A 149 -4.75 -11.09 4.12
C THR A 149 -3.37 -11.34 3.48
N LYS A 150 -2.76 -12.49 3.76
CA LYS A 150 -1.48 -12.89 3.13
C LYS A 150 -1.63 -13.07 1.62
N GLU A 151 -2.73 -13.67 1.18
CA GLU A 151 -3.03 -13.86 -0.24
C GLU A 151 -3.25 -12.51 -0.95
N LEU A 152 -3.97 -11.57 -0.32
CA LEU A 152 -4.11 -10.21 -0.85
C LEU A 152 -2.74 -9.55 -1.00
N TYR A 153 -1.91 -9.59 0.04
CA TYR A 153 -0.59 -8.98 0.01
C TYR A 153 0.28 -9.57 -1.11
N LYS A 154 0.29 -10.89 -1.25
CA LYS A 154 1.00 -11.58 -2.33
C LYS A 154 0.48 -11.15 -3.71
N ALA A 155 -0.84 -11.08 -3.88
CA ALA A 155 -1.43 -10.66 -5.15
C ALA A 155 -1.13 -9.19 -5.49
N GLU A 156 -1.07 -8.30 -4.50
CA GLU A 156 -0.66 -6.90 -4.69
C GLU A 156 0.81 -6.82 -5.10
N LEU A 157 1.71 -7.55 -4.42
CA LEU A 157 3.13 -7.61 -4.79
C LEU A 157 3.34 -8.11 -6.22
N GLU A 158 2.74 -9.26 -6.57
CA GLU A 158 2.83 -9.82 -7.93
C GLU A 158 2.26 -8.86 -8.99
N LEU A 159 1.30 -8.01 -8.62
CA LEU A 159 0.78 -6.98 -9.51
C LEU A 159 1.77 -5.83 -9.67
N TYR A 160 2.38 -5.34 -8.59
CA TYR A 160 3.42 -4.31 -8.67
C TYR A 160 4.62 -4.78 -9.49
N ASP A 161 5.11 -6.00 -9.27
CA ASP A 161 6.23 -6.58 -10.02
C ASP A 161 5.94 -6.64 -11.53
N ARG A 162 4.71 -7.04 -11.91
CA ARG A 162 4.28 -7.08 -13.32
C ARG A 162 4.20 -5.69 -13.97
N TYR A 163 3.91 -4.66 -13.18
CA TYR A 163 3.77 -3.28 -13.67
C TYR A 163 5.05 -2.47 -13.57
N GLN A 164 6.07 -2.98 -12.88
CA GLN A 164 7.38 -2.33 -12.73
C GLN A 164 8.00 -2.02 -14.11
N GLU A 165 8.17 -3.05 -14.93
CA GLU A 165 8.81 -2.92 -16.24
C GLU A 165 8.03 -1.98 -17.20
N PRO A 166 6.70 -2.15 -17.41
CA PRO A 166 5.93 -1.22 -18.22
C PRO A 166 5.98 0.24 -17.72
N LEU A 167 6.03 0.46 -16.41
CA LEU A 167 6.08 1.79 -15.84
C LEU A 167 7.44 2.45 -16.10
N TYR A 168 8.54 1.76 -15.83
CA TYR A 168 9.88 2.27 -16.10
C TYR A 168 10.10 2.50 -17.60
N SER A 169 9.67 1.57 -18.45
CA SER A 169 9.69 1.74 -19.91
C SER A 169 8.90 2.98 -20.37
N ALA A 170 7.76 3.29 -19.75
CA ALA A 170 6.98 4.48 -20.09
C ALA A 170 7.65 5.78 -19.63
N ILE A 171 8.27 5.77 -18.45
CA ILE A 171 9.03 6.89 -17.89
C ILE A 171 10.25 7.17 -18.77
N GLU A 172 11.04 6.14 -19.10
CA GLU A 172 12.24 6.25 -19.95
C GLU A 172 11.90 6.83 -21.32
N LYS A 173 10.86 6.33 -21.98
CA LYS A 173 10.42 6.89 -23.27
C LYS A 173 10.00 8.35 -23.18
N SER A 174 9.35 8.73 -22.08
CA SER A 174 8.90 10.11 -21.85
C SER A 174 10.11 11.03 -21.59
N LEU A 175 11.08 10.56 -20.80
CA LEU A 175 12.36 11.25 -20.57
C LEU A 175 13.12 11.47 -21.88
N LEU A 176 13.30 10.42 -22.69
CA LEU A 176 14.00 10.51 -23.97
C LEU A 176 13.30 11.47 -24.94
N THR A 177 11.96 11.48 -24.96
CA THR A 177 11.19 12.43 -25.77
C THR A 177 11.41 13.87 -25.31
N SER A 178 11.38 14.10 -23.99
CA SER A 178 11.64 15.42 -23.41
C SER A 178 13.05 15.92 -23.73
N GLN A 179 14.06 15.06 -23.54
CA GLN A 179 15.45 15.38 -23.87
C GLN A 179 15.65 15.63 -25.37
N ALA A 180 14.98 14.87 -26.24
CA ALA A 180 15.03 15.11 -27.68
C ALA A 180 14.46 16.48 -28.05
N ALA A 181 13.30 16.86 -27.48
CA ALA A 181 12.69 18.17 -27.70
C ALA A 181 13.59 19.33 -27.19
N GLN A 182 14.24 19.15 -26.04
CA GLN A 182 15.22 20.09 -25.51
C GLN A 182 16.43 20.25 -26.45
N MET A 183 16.94 19.14 -26.98
CA MET A 183 18.08 19.16 -27.91
C MET A 183 17.71 19.78 -29.26
N GLU A 184 16.51 19.53 -29.77
CA GLU A 184 15.99 20.19 -30.98
C GLU A 184 15.85 21.70 -30.77
N HIS A 185 15.37 22.13 -29.60
CA HIS A 185 15.29 23.54 -29.27
C HIS A 185 16.68 24.20 -29.25
N LEU A 186 17.68 23.58 -28.59
CA LEU A 186 19.06 24.10 -28.62
C LEU A 186 19.63 24.20 -30.03
N LYS A 187 19.40 23.18 -30.88
CA LYS A 187 19.84 23.21 -32.28
C LYS A 187 19.19 24.38 -33.04
N SER A 188 17.89 24.63 -32.80
CA SER A 188 17.19 25.76 -33.42
C SER A 188 17.68 27.14 -32.97
N LEU A 189 18.34 27.25 -31.81
CA LEU A 189 18.99 28.48 -31.35
C LEU A 189 20.40 28.65 -31.93
N HIS A 190 20.98 27.57 -32.44
CA HIS A 190 22.33 27.52 -33.03
C HIS A 190 22.31 27.79 -34.55
N ASP A 191 21.25 27.39 -35.24
CA ASP A 191 21.02 27.62 -36.68
C ASP A 191 20.41 29.00 -36.97
#